data_AF-R2NS72-F1
#
_entry.id   AF-R2NS72-F1
#
_cell.length_a   1.000
_cell.length_b   1.000
_cell.length_c   1.000
_cell.angle_alpha   90.00
_cell.angle_beta   90.00
_cell.angle_gamma   90.00
#
_symmetry.space_group_name_H-M   'P 1'
#
loop_
_entity.id
_entity.type
_entity.pdbx_description
1 polymer ?
#
loop_
_entity_poly.entity_id
_entity_poly.type
_entity_poly.pdbx_seq_one_letter_code
_entity_poly.pdbx_strand_id
1 'polypeptide(L)'
;MNEQVLSYRQLFNLKSTTLEKRIKDYYYSTQNSSLTIKYILTLKVRHQLGAEEFAFILKDLVREIFMNTKATRTIKRFFYYFQDYFMAPEWQALKLRTFPVRNFGEKAVSLVRSLIAKVRPDETTEP
;
A
#
# COMPACT_ATOMS: atom_id res chain seq x y z
N MET A 1 -17.42 21.10 9.81
CA MET A 1 -17.28 20.91 8.36
C MET A 1 -17.72 19.48 8.06
N ASN A 2 -18.83 19.26 7.36
CA ASN A 2 -19.29 17.89 7.05
C ASN A 2 -18.27 17.24 6.12
N GLU A 3 -17.63 16.14 6.56
CA GLU A 3 -16.82 15.32 5.66
C GLU A 3 -17.72 14.84 4.52
N GLN A 4 -17.47 15.32 3.31
CA GLN A 4 -18.25 14.94 2.14
C GLN A 4 -17.84 13.54 1.69
N VAL A 5 -18.43 12.53 2.32
CA VAL A 5 -18.21 11.10 2.02
C VAL A 5 -19.06 10.71 0.81
N LEU A 6 -18.44 10.05 -0.17
CA LEU A 6 -19.14 9.47 -1.32
C LEU A 6 -19.85 8.19 -0.89
N SER A 7 -21.16 8.10 -1.16
CA SER A 7 -21.91 6.87 -0.92
C SER A 7 -21.61 5.81 -1.99
N TYR A 8 -21.87 4.53 -1.68
CA TYR A 8 -21.72 3.45 -2.66
C TYR A 8 -22.55 3.70 -3.93
N ARG A 9 -23.78 4.20 -3.78
CA ARG A 9 -24.63 4.56 -4.92
C ARG A 9 -23.98 5.63 -5.80
N GLN A 10 -23.29 6.60 -5.21
CA GLN A 10 -22.56 7.62 -5.98
C GLN A 10 -21.35 7.03 -6.71
N LEU A 11 -20.56 6.19 -6.04
CA LEU A 11 -19.38 5.54 -6.63
C LEU A 11 -19.73 4.69 -7.87
N PHE A 12 -20.91 4.06 -7.90
CA PHE A 12 -21.35 3.18 -8.98
C PHE A 12 -22.23 3.85 -10.05
N ASN A 13 -22.74 5.06 -9.84
CA ASN A 13 -23.63 5.71 -10.81
C ASN A 13 -23.07 7.02 -11.40
N LEU A 14 -22.13 7.68 -10.70
CA LEU A 14 -21.55 8.91 -11.22
C LEU A 14 -20.56 8.63 -12.36
N LYS A 15 -20.39 9.64 -13.22
CA LYS A 15 -19.42 9.66 -14.32
C LYS A 15 -17.98 9.76 -13.78
N SER A 16 -17.01 9.22 -14.52
CA SER A 16 -15.58 9.23 -14.16
C SER A 16 -15.08 10.64 -13.83
N THR A 17 -15.31 11.63 -14.69
CA THR A 17 -14.88 13.03 -14.49
C THR A 17 -15.40 13.65 -13.19
N THR A 18 -16.63 13.33 -12.81
CA THR A 18 -17.23 13.82 -11.56
C THR A 18 -16.61 13.15 -10.34
N LEU A 19 -16.36 11.84 -10.44
CA LEU A 19 -15.73 11.07 -9.38
C LEU A 19 -14.28 11.49 -9.17
N GLU A 20 -13.51 11.69 -10.24
CA GLU A 20 -12.14 12.19 -10.15
C GLU A 20 -12.07 13.51 -9.39
N LYS A 21 -12.88 14.48 -9.80
CA LYS A 21 -12.93 15.80 -9.17
C LYS A 21 -13.26 15.66 -7.68
N ARG A 22 -14.36 14.98 -7.35
CA ARG A 22 -14.81 14.84 -5.95
C ARG A 22 -13.81 14.10 -5.08
N ILE A 23 -13.16 13.05 -5.60
CA ILE A 23 -12.16 12.29 -4.84
C ILE A 23 -10.90 13.13 -4.63
N LYS A 24 -10.44 13.88 -5.64
CA LYS A 24 -9.31 14.82 -5.50
C LYS A 24 -9.63 15.90 -4.47
N ASP A 25 -10.77 16.57 -4.61
CA ASP A 25 -11.21 17.63 -3.69
C ASP A 25 -11.30 17.12 -2.25
N TYR A 26 -11.87 15.92 -2.05
CA TYR A 26 -11.94 15.25 -0.76
C TYR A 26 -10.53 14.96 -0.19
N TYR A 27 -9.63 14.40 -1.00
CA TYR A 27 -8.28 14.09 -0.53
C TYR A 27 -7.51 15.36 -0.15
N TYR A 28 -7.49 16.39 -0.99
CA TYR A 28 -6.72 17.59 -0.69
C TYR A 28 -7.26 18.38 0.50
N SER A 29 -8.58 18.32 0.75
CA SER A 29 -9.19 18.97 1.92
C SER A 29 -9.01 18.20 3.23
N THR A 30 -9.01 16.86 3.19
CA THR A 30 -9.00 16.02 4.41
C THR A 30 -7.68 15.32 4.70
N GLN A 31 -6.82 15.17 3.68
CA GLN A 31 -5.63 14.33 3.68
C GLN A 31 -5.91 12.85 4.05
N ASN A 32 -7.17 12.41 3.92
CA ASN A 32 -7.57 11.06 4.29
C ASN A 32 -7.22 10.04 3.19
N SER A 33 -5.97 9.58 3.25
CA SER A 33 -5.43 8.57 2.33
C SER A 33 -6.20 7.25 2.38
N SER A 34 -6.64 6.82 3.56
CA SER A 34 -7.27 5.49 3.72
C SER A 34 -8.61 5.41 2.98
N LEU A 35 -9.46 6.43 3.11
CA LEU A 35 -10.75 6.45 2.44
C LEU A 35 -10.59 6.68 0.93
N THR A 36 -9.67 7.56 0.56
CA THR A 36 -9.34 7.84 -0.85
C THR A 36 -8.93 6.56 -1.59
N ILE A 37 -8.02 5.76 -1.02
CA ILE A 37 -7.62 4.49 -1.63
C ILE A 37 -8.78 3.49 -1.75
N LYS A 38 -9.72 3.46 -0.79
CA LYS A 38 -10.93 2.62 -0.90
C LYS A 38 -11.81 3.05 -2.07
N TYR A 39 -12.02 4.35 -2.25
CA TYR A 39 -12.78 4.86 -3.40
C TYR A 39 -12.13 4.48 -4.72
N ILE A 40 -10.83 4.72 -4.87
CA ILE A 40 -10.13 4.42 -6.12
C ILE A 40 -10.13 2.90 -6.38
N LEU A 41 -9.96 2.06 -5.36
CA LEU A 41 -10.10 0.61 -5.50
C LEU A 41 -11.50 0.21 -5.99
N THR A 42 -12.55 0.86 -5.47
CA THR A 42 -13.93 0.62 -5.93
C THR A 42 -14.09 0.96 -7.41
N LEU A 43 -13.48 2.04 -7.88
CA LEU A 43 -13.50 2.42 -9.29
C LEU A 43 -12.71 1.43 -10.16
N LYS A 44 -11.60 0.89 -9.67
CA LYS A 44 -10.88 -0.21 -10.34
C LYS A 44 -11.75 -1.47 -10.46
N VAL A 45 -12.50 -1.83 -9.43
CA VAL A 45 -13.48 -2.93 -9.51
C VAL A 45 -14.53 -2.64 -10.58
N ARG A 46 -15.01 -1.39 -10.65
CA ARG A 46 -15.97 -0.96 -11.68
C ARG A 46 -15.41 -1.10 -13.10
N HIS A 47 -14.13 -0.76 -13.30
CA HIS A 47 -13.42 -1.01 -14.55
C HIS A 47 -13.37 -2.51 -14.90
N GLN A 48 -13.02 -3.37 -13.93
CA GLN A 48 -13.03 -4.83 -14.13
C GLN A 48 -14.41 -5.41 -14.47
N LEU A 49 -15.49 -4.70 -14.14
CA LEU A 49 -16.86 -5.07 -14.50
C LEU A 49 -17.30 -4.56 -15.88
N GLY A 50 -16.40 -3.95 -16.66
CA GLY A 50 -16.64 -3.51 -18.04
C GLY A 50 -16.80 -1.99 -18.22
N ALA A 51 -16.58 -1.20 -17.17
CA ALA A 51 -16.58 0.27 -17.27
C ALA A 51 -15.20 0.79 -17.70
N GLU A 52 -14.89 0.67 -18.99
CA GLU A 52 -13.58 1.00 -19.58
C GLU A 52 -13.14 2.45 -19.31
N GLU A 53 -14.07 3.38 -19.09
CA GLU A 53 -13.77 4.78 -18.77
C GLU A 53 -13.03 4.98 -17.43
N PHE A 54 -12.93 3.92 -16.62
CA PHE A 54 -12.19 3.91 -15.35
C PHE A 54 -10.80 3.26 -15.45
N ALA A 55 -10.33 2.93 -16.65
CA ALA A 55 -8.96 2.44 -16.86
C ALA A 55 -7.94 3.46 -16.30
N PHE A 56 -7.03 3.00 -15.43
CA PHE A 56 -6.01 3.82 -14.75
C PHE A 56 -6.54 5.06 -14.03
N ILE A 57 -7.80 5.03 -13.57
CA ILE A 57 -8.43 6.14 -12.87
C ILE A 57 -7.59 6.60 -11.67
N LEU A 58 -7.36 7.92 -11.58
CA LEU A 58 -6.64 8.58 -10.48
C LEU A 58 -5.23 8.01 -10.21
N LYS A 59 -4.55 7.49 -11.24
CA LYS A 59 -3.20 6.91 -11.14
C LYS A 59 -2.21 7.82 -10.42
N ASP A 60 -2.11 9.08 -10.82
CA ASP A 60 -1.14 10.01 -10.25
C ASP A 60 -1.41 10.30 -8.77
N LEU A 61 -2.69 10.40 -8.38
CA LEU A 61 -3.09 10.59 -6.99
C LEU A 61 -2.72 9.36 -6.13
N VAL A 62 -2.92 8.15 -6.64
CA VAL A 62 -2.48 6.93 -5.94
C VAL A 62 -0.97 6.94 -5.77
N ARG A 63 -0.20 7.31 -6.79
CA ARG A 63 1.26 7.40 -6.70
C ARG A 63 1.68 8.41 -5.65
N GLU A 64 1.08 9.60 -5.65
CA GLU A 64 1.31 10.64 -4.64
C GLU A 64 1.06 10.13 -3.21
N ILE A 65 -0.09 9.51 -2.98
CA ILE A 65 -0.47 8.95 -1.66
C ILE A 65 0.53 7.89 -1.21
N PHE A 66 0.86 6.94 -2.10
CA PHE A 66 1.76 5.83 -1.76
C PHE A 66 3.19 6.29 -1.55
N MET A 67 3.63 7.39 -2.16
CA MET A 67 4.97 7.95 -1.94
C MET A 67 5.06 8.76 -0.67
N ASN A 68 4.09 9.64 -0.43
CA ASN A 68 4.19 10.68 0.58
C ASN A 68 3.60 10.26 1.94
N THR A 69 2.68 9.30 1.97
CA THR A 69 2.03 8.88 3.22
C THR A 69 2.72 7.68 3.86
N LYS A 70 2.72 7.62 5.19
CA LYS A 70 3.12 6.43 5.97
C LYS A 70 2.19 5.25 5.62
N ALA A 71 2.74 4.05 5.52
CA ALA A 71 1.98 2.84 5.20
C ALA A 71 0.93 2.51 6.30
N THR A 72 -0.30 3.00 6.11
CA THR A 72 -1.45 2.68 6.97
C THR A 72 -1.90 1.22 6.76
N ARG A 73 -2.70 0.69 7.70
CA ARG A 73 -3.27 -0.67 7.59
C ARG A 73 -4.04 -0.85 6.27
N THR A 74 -4.78 0.17 5.85
CA THR A 74 -5.55 0.16 4.59
C THR A 74 -4.65 0.10 3.37
N ILE A 75 -3.61 0.95 3.32
CA ILE A 75 -2.63 0.96 2.23
C ILE A 75 -1.94 -0.41 2.12
N LYS A 76 -1.48 -0.97 3.25
CA LYS A 76 -0.88 -2.32 3.29
C LYS A 76 -1.83 -3.39 2.75
N ARG A 77 -3.10 -3.35 3.18
CA ARG A 77 -4.11 -4.33 2.77
C ARG A 77 -4.38 -4.29 1.27
N PHE A 78 -4.41 -3.10 0.69
CA PHE A 78 -4.77 -2.92 -0.72
C PHE A 78 -3.57 -2.72 -1.66
N PHE A 79 -2.35 -2.82 -1.13
CA PHE A 79 -1.11 -2.49 -1.83
C PHE A 79 -1.06 -3.10 -3.24
N TYR A 80 -1.15 -4.43 -3.32
CA TYR A 80 -0.98 -5.18 -4.57
C TYR A 80 -2.04 -4.90 -5.65
N TYR A 81 -3.21 -4.36 -5.30
CA TYR A 81 -4.23 -3.99 -6.30
C TYR A 81 -3.83 -2.78 -7.15
N PHE A 82 -2.78 -2.06 -6.75
CA PHE A 82 -2.28 -0.88 -7.46
C PHE A 82 -0.91 -1.10 -8.11
N GLN A 83 -0.40 -2.32 -8.19
CA GLN A 83 0.94 -2.59 -8.74
C GLN A 83 1.12 -2.02 -10.16
N ASP A 84 0.08 -2.12 -10.99
CA ASP A 84 0.01 -1.61 -12.37
C ASP A 84 0.09 -0.08 -12.46
N TYR A 85 -0.02 0.64 -11.34
CA TYR A 85 0.06 2.09 -11.30
C TYR A 85 1.50 2.61 -11.15
N PHE A 86 2.46 1.74 -10.80
CA PHE A 86 3.84 2.10 -10.51
C PHE A 86 4.80 1.56 -11.56
N MET A 87 5.92 2.23 -11.75
CA MET A 87 7.04 1.67 -12.51
C MET A 87 7.74 0.57 -11.71
N ALA A 88 8.41 -0.38 -12.37
CA ALA A 88 9.12 -1.47 -11.71
C ALA A 88 10.06 -1.03 -10.56
N PRO A 89 10.98 -0.04 -10.74
CA PRO A 89 11.86 0.40 -9.65
C PRO A 89 11.07 1.09 -8.52
N GLU A 90 10.06 1.87 -8.89
CA GLU A 90 9.17 2.58 -7.97
C GLU A 90 8.42 1.61 -7.05
N TRP A 91 7.90 0.53 -7.64
CA TRP A 91 7.18 -0.52 -6.94
C TRP A 91 8.05 -1.27 -5.93
N GLN A 92 9.29 -1.60 -6.31
CA GLN A 92 10.21 -2.32 -5.41
C GLN A 92 10.55 -1.48 -4.18
N ALA A 93 10.85 -0.19 -4.36
CA ALA A 93 11.12 0.72 -3.26
C ALA A 93 9.92 0.82 -2.30
N LEU A 94 8.71 0.95 -2.84
CA LEU A 94 7.48 0.99 -2.06
C LEU A 94 7.22 -0.31 -1.31
N LYS A 95 7.50 -1.46 -1.92
CA LYS A 95 7.31 -2.77 -1.30
C LYS A 95 8.20 -2.94 -0.08
N LEU A 96 9.49 -2.59 -0.19
CA LEU A 96 10.45 -2.63 0.92
C LEU A 96 10.04 -1.69 2.07
N ARG A 97 9.56 -0.48 1.73
CA ARG A 97 9.08 0.51 2.71
C ARG A 97 7.80 0.04 3.42
N THR A 98 6.87 -0.55 2.68
CA THR A 98 5.54 -0.94 3.18
C THR A 98 5.60 -2.22 4.01
N PHE A 99 6.41 -3.18 3.58
CA PHE A 99 6.61 -4.48 4.19
C PHE A 99 8.09 -4.67 4.54
N PRO A 100 8.57 -4.02 5.61
CA PRO A 100 9.94 -4.22 6.06
C PRO A 100 10.13 -5.71 6.36
N VAL A 101 11.17 -6.28 5.75
CA VAL A 101 11.52 -7.68 5.92
C VAL A 101 11.96 -7.88 7.37
N ARG A 102 11.04 -8.35 8.22
CA ARG A 102 11.36 -8.78 9.60
C ARG A 102 12.51 -9.81 9.62
N ASN A 103 12.62 -10.59 8.55
CA ASN A 103 13.57 -11.68 8.41
C ASN A 103 15.03 -11.22 8.32
N PHE A 104 15.33 -9.92 8.13
CA PHE A 104 16.73 -9.48 8.17
C PHE A 104 17.28 -9.54 9.61
N GLY A 105 16.45 -9.14 10.60
CA GLY A 105 16.79 -9.29 12.01
C GLY A 105 16.94 -10.76 12.41
N GLU A 106 16.02 -11.62 11.98
CA GLU A 106 16.09 -13.06 12.27
C GLU A 106 17.30 -13.74 11.61
N LYS A 107 17.61 -13.41 10.35
CA LYS A 107 18.79 -13.93 9.66
C LYS A 107 20.09 -13.45 10.31
N ALA A 108 20.19 -12.16 10.64
CA ALA A 108 21.35 -11.60 11.34
C ALA A 108 21.54 -12.23 12.73
N VAL A 109 20.47 -12.38 13.52
CA VAL A 109 20.49 -13.04 14.84
C VAL A 109 20.87 -14.52 14.70
N SER A 110 20.38 -15.22 13.68
CA SER A 110 20.74 -16.63 13.44
C SER A 110 22.22 -16.80 13.08
N LEU A 111 22.78 -15.88 12.29
CA LEU A 111 24.20 -15.89 11.92
C LEU A 111 25.11 -15.55 13.11
N VAL A 112 24.74 -14.57 13.92
CA VAL A 112 25.49 -14.26 15.16
C VAL A 112 25.45 -15.45 16.13
N ARG A 113 24.28 -16.08 16.29
CA ARG A 113 24.12 -17.26 17.15
C ARG A 113 24.95 -18.45 16.66
N SER A 114 25.03 -18.69 15.35
CA SER A 114 25.85 -19.77 14.80
C SER A 114 27.36 -19.50 14.92
N LEU A 115 27.79 -18.24 14.81
CA LEU A 115 29.18 -17.86 15.03
C LEU A 115 29.59 -17.98 16.50
N ILE A 116 28.73 -17.57 17.44
CA ILE A 116 28.97 -17.73 18.89
C ILE A 116 29.06 -19.22 19.26
N ALA A 117 28.18 -20.06 18.71
CA ALA A 117 28.22 -21.51 18.93
C ALA A 117 29.52 -22.16 18.41
N LYS A 118 30.14 -21.60 17.37
CA LYS A 118 31.39 -22.10 16.78
C LYS A 118 32.64 -21.68 17.56
N VAL A 119 32.53 -20.64 18.41
CA VAL A 119 33.64 -20.07 19.20
C VAL A 119 33.59 -20.52 20.67
N ARG A 120 32.48 -21.13 21.13
CA ARG A 120 32.37 -21.67 22.49
C ARG A 120 33.20 -22.97 22.58
N PRO A 121 34.26 -23.04 23.40
CA PRO A 121 34.99 -24.28 23.61
C PRO A 121 34.09 -25.29 24.33
N ASP A 122 34.14 -26.55 23.92
CA ASP A 122 33.49 -27.64 24.64
C ASP A 122 34.08 -27.68 26.05
N GLU A 123 33.26 -27.39 27.06
CA GLU A 123 33.59 -27.69 28.44
C GLU A 123 33.70 -29.21 28.53
N THR A 124 34.95 -29.70 28.47
CA THR A 124 35.33 -31.07 28.77
C THR A 124 34.76 -31.44 30.12
N THR A 125 33.64 -32.17 30.09
CA THR A 125 33.14 -32.92 31.23
C THR A 125 34.03 -34.15 31.32
N GLU A 126 35.09 -34.05 32.11
CA GLU A 126 35.90 -35.19 32.51
C GLU A 126 35.10 -36.10 33.48
N PRO A 127 35.37 -37.42 33.46
CA PRO A 127 34.46 -38.50 33.88
C PRO A 127 34.24 -38.66 35.38
#